data_AF-W1UDB2-F1
#
_entry.id   AF-W1UDB2-F1
#
_cell.length_a   1.000
_cell.length_b   1.000
_cell.length_c   1.000
_cell.angle_alpha   90.00
_cell.angle_beta   90.00
_cell.angle_gamma   90.00
#
_symmetry.space_group_name_H-M   'P 1'
#
loop_
_entity.id
_entity.type
_entity.pdbx_description
1 polymer ?
#
loop_
_entity_poly.entity_id
_entity_poly.type
_entity_poly.pdbx_seq_one_letter_code
_entity_poly.pdbx_strand_id
1 'polypeptide(L)' 'MKQAILVVAFGSTVDSAREHNIDSVVEYIRKAYPDYTVELAFS' A
#
# COMPACT_ATOMS: atom_id res chain seq x y z
N MET A 1 -15.49 1.45 -16.25
CA MET A 1 -14.09 1.92 -16.26
C MET A 1 -13.37 1.28 -15.10
N LYS A 2 -12.20 0.66 -15.30
CA LYS A 2 -11.44 0.03 -14.20
C LYS A 2 -10.61 1.12 -13.50
N GLN A 3 -10.67 1.18 -12.16
CA GLN A 3 -9.98 2.19 -11.36
C GLN A 3 -8.93 1.53 -10.44
N ALA A 4 -7.89 2.28 -10.11
CA ALA A 4 -6.79 1.81 -9.29
C ALA A 4 -6.23 2.92 -8.37
N ILE A 5 -5.57 2.51 -7.29
CA ILE A 5 -4.85 3.36 -6.34
C ILE A 5 -3.39 2.90 -6.33
N LEU A 6 -2.46 3.83 -6.54
CA LEU A 6 -1.03 3.57 -6.38
C LEU A 6 -0.55 4.23 -5.08
N VAL A 7 -0.12 3.41 -4.13
CA VAL A 7 0.56 3.86 -2.92
C VAL A 7 2.05 3.96 -3.22
N VAL A 8 2.66 5.12 -2.98
CA VAL A 8 4.10 5.32 -3.15
C VAL A 8 4.71 5.63 -1.79
N ALA A 9 5.64 4.79 -1.35
CA ALA A 9 6.37 4.97 -0.09
C ALA A 9 7.85 5.23 -0.37
N PHE A 10 8.53 5.97 0.51
CA PHE A 10 10.01 6.03 0.47
C PHE A 10 10.65 4.64 0.56
N GLY A 11 10.02 3.73 1.32
CA GLY A 11 10.46 2.35 1.45
C GLY A 11 11.36 2.12 2.66
N SER A 12 11.49 0.85 3.02
CA SER A 12 12.41 0.38 4.05
C SER A 12 12.74 -1.09 3.80
N THR A 13 13.98 -1.48 4.05
CA THR A 13 14.43 -2.88 4.07
C THR A 13 14.44 -3.47 5.49
N VAL A 14 14.03 -2.71 6.51
CA VAL A 14 13.86 -3.22 7.87
C VAL A 14 12.47 -3.85 7.98
N ASP A 15 12.42 -5.17 8.17
CA ASP A 15 11.17 -5.96 8.12
C ASP A 15 10.06 -5.40 9.01
N SER A 16 10.36 -5.13 10.28
CA SER A 16 9.37 -4.59 11.23
C SER A 16 8.87 -3.20 10.83
N ALA A 17 9.72 -2.36 10.25
CA ALA A 17 9.33 -1.04 9.77
C ALA A 17 8.40 -1.17 8.55
N ARG A 18 8.69 -2.10 7.64
CA ARG A 18 7.85 -2.39 6.47
C ARG A 18 6.48 -2.93 6.89
N GLU A 19 6.46 -3.96 7.74
CA GLU A 19 5.22 -4.62 8.19
C GLU A 19 4.31 -3.65 8.94
N HIS A 20 4.84 -2.96 9.95
CA HIS A 20 4.02 -2.15 10.85
C HIS A 20 3.60 -0.80 10.28
N ASN A 21 4.30 -0.28 9.26
CA ASN A 21 4.02 1.06 8.73
C ASN A 21 3.59 1.08 7.26
N ILE A 22 4.23 0.30 6.39
CA ILE A 22 3.95 0.34 4.95
C ILE A 22 2.82 -0.63 4.63
N ASP A 23 3.00 -1.90 4.97
CA ASP A 23 2.05 -2.95 4.62
C ASP A 23 0.70 -2.75 5.36
N SER A 24 0.76 -2.30 6.62
CA SER A 24 -0.44 -1.96 7.42
C SER A 24 -1.31 -0.88 6.77
N VAL A 25 -0.70 0.16 6.20
CA VAL A 25 -1.41 1.25 5.51
C VAL A 25 -1.96 0.79 4.17
N VAL A 26 -1.17 0.05 3.38
CA VAL A 26 -1.64 -0.51 2.09
C VAL A 26 -2.84 -1.42 2.30
N GLU A 27 -2.79 -2.27 3.34
CA GLU A 27 -3.89 -3.17 3.67
C GLU A 27 -5.13 -2.43 4.17
N TYR A 28 -4.95 -1.36 4.94
CA TYR A 28 -6.06 -0.47 5.31
C TYR A 28 -6.73 0.12 4.07
N ILE A 29 -5.95 0.62 3.09
CA ILE A 29 -6.48 1.21 1.85
C ILE A 29 -7.23 0.15 1.03
N ARG A 30 -6.70 -1.08 0.91
CA ARG A 30 -7.39 -2.19 0.24
C ARG A 30 -8.77 -2.47 0.85
N LYS A 31 -8.86 -2.49 2.18
CA LYS A 31 -10.13 -2.72 2.89
C LYS A 31 -11.11 -1.55 2.73
N ALA A 32 -10.60 -0.32 2.70
CA ALA A 32 -11.42 0.87 2.53
C ALA A 32 -11.97 1.05 1.10
N TYR A 33 -11.26 0.54 0.09
CA TYR A 33 -11.59 0.70 -1.33
C TYR A 33 -11.63 -0.65 -2.06
N PRO A 34 -12.59 -1.55 -1.74
CA PRO A 34 -12.61 -2.92 -2.26
C PRO A 34 -12.81 -3.01 -3.78
N ASP A 35 -13.41 -2.00 -4.41
CA ASP A 35 -13.64 -1.96 -5.85
C ASP A 35 -12.42 -1.48 -6.66
N TYR A 36 -11.36 -1.01 -5.98
CA TYR A 36 -10.16 -0.49 -6.59
C TYR A 36 -9.04 -1.54 -6.55
N THR A 37 -8.26 -1.62 -7.64
CA THR A 37 -6.97 -2.32 -7.59
C THR A 37 -5.97 -1.44 -6.83
N VAL A 38 -5.35 -1.96 -5.75
CA VAL A 38 -4.38 -1.21 -4.94
C VAL A 38 -2.98 -1.80 -5.08
N GLU A 39 -2.06 -1.00 -5.62
CA GLU A 39 -0.66 -1.36 -5.87
C GLU A 39 0.29 -0.52 -5.02
N LEU A 40 1.49 -1.05 -4.77
CA LEU A 40 2.56 -0.39 -4.01
C LEU A 40 3.81 -0.20 -4.87
N ALA A 41 4.38 1.01 -4.84
CA ALA A 41 5.67 1.35 -5.42
C ALA A 41 6.58 2.06 -4.41
N PHE A 42 7.88 2.13 -4.72
CA PHE A 42 8.88 2.79 -3.89
C PHE A 42 9.64 3.86 -4.69
N SER A 43 10.04 4.96 -4.02
CA SER A 43 10.77 6.10 -4.60
C SER A 43 12.23 6.14 -4.23
#